data_AF-A0A7C5KYI9-F1
#
_entry.id   AF-A0A7C5KYI9-F1
#
_cell.length_a   1.000
_cell.length_b   1.000
_cell.length_c   1.000
_cell.angle_alpha   90.00
_cell.angle_beta   90.00
_cell.angle_gamma   90.00
#
_symmetry.space_group_name_H-M   'P 1'
#
loop_
_entity.id
_entity.type
_entity.pdbx_description
1 polymer ?
#
loop_
_entity_poly.entity_id
_entity_poly.type
_entity_poly.pdbx_seq_one_letter_code
_entity_poly.pdbx_strand_id
1 'polypeptide(L)'
;MVEDEKPQEAYTGRIKEVQLNDPLDEAMIEKGKSIYELKCSACHKLTDQRVVGPGWKGITKQRDPVWIMNMIVDPDAMLANDPTAQELLKECLVRMPNQNLSDEEARSVLEFMFFNDAKE
;
A
#
# COMPACT_ATOMS: atom_id res chain seq x y z
N MET A 1 -5.45 19.49 21.44
CA MET A 1 -4.04 19.35 21.88
C MET A 1 -3.72 17.88 21.75
N VAL A 2 -3.05 17.34 20.74
CA VAL A 2 -2.27 17.87 19.62
C VAL A 2 -2.57 16.86 18.51
N GLU A 3 -3.11 17.31 17.36
CA GLU A 3 -3.20 16.43 16.19
C GLU A 3 -1.75 16.23 15.71
N ASP A 4 -1.24 15.01 15.84
CA ASP A 4 0.05 14.59 15.30
C ASP A 4 -0.03 14.62 13.76
N GLU A 5 -0.05 15.83 13.18
CA GLU A 5 0.27 16.05 11.78
C GLU A 5 1.73 15.64 11.59
N LYS A 6 1.94 14.38 11.20
CA LYS A 6 3.23 13.94 10.66
C LYS A 6 3.62 14.93 9.56
N PRO A 7 4.89 15.38 9.50
CA PRO A 7 5.33 16.33 8.49
C PRO A 7 4.89 15.83 7.13
N GLN A 8 4.16 16.66 6.39
CA GLN A 8 3.73 16.35 5.04
C GLN A 8 4.98 16.32 4.14
N GLU A 9 5.71 15.21 4.19
CA GLU A 9 6.69 14.84 3.18
C GLU A 9 5.95 14.93 1.85
N ALA A 10 6.55 15.65 0.89
CA ALA A 10 5.91 15.94 -0.38
C ALA A 10 5.63 14.62 -1.12
N TYR A 11 4.46 14.02 -0.87
CA TYR A 11 4.09 12.73 -1.42
C TYR A 11 4.20 12.80 -2.93
N THR A 12 5.00 11.92 -3.49
CA THR A 12 5.45 12.06 -4.88
C THR A 12 4.41 11.60 -5.91
N GLY A 13 3.29 11.04 -5.43
CA GLY A 13 2.16 10.66 -6.27
C GLY A 13 0.96 11.61 -6.21
N ARG A 14 -0.09 11.24 -6.96
CA ARG A 14 -1.31 12.04 -7.15
C ARG A 14 -2.19 12.10 -5.90
N ILE A 15 -2.10 11.09 -5.02
CA ILE A 15 -2.86 11.02 -3.78
C ILE A 15 -2.10 11.82 -2.72
N LYS A 16 -2.79 12.78 -2.09
CA LYS A 16 -2.22 13.68 -1.07
C LYS A 16 -2.78 13.46 0.32
N GLU A 17 -3.95 12.85 0.41
CA GLU A 17 -4.70 12.61 1.63
C GLU A 17 -5.42 11.27 1.50
N VAL A 18 -5.52 10.54 2.61
CA VAL A 18 -6.25 9.28 2.70
C VAL A 18 -7.05 9.30 3.99
N GLN A 19 -8.37 9.21 3.88
CA GLN A 19 -9.25 9.02 5.04
C GLN A 19 -9.29 7.53 5.41
N LEU A 20 -8.83 7.24 6.62
CA LEU A 20 -8.89 5.90 7.21
C LEU A 20 -10.24 5.73 7.93
N ASN A 21 -10.77 4.51 7.90
CA ASN A 21 -11.98 4.18 8.64
C ASN A 21 -11.58 3.63 10.02
N ASP A 22 -12.31 4.05 11.05
CA ASP A 22 -12.25 3.47 12.39
C ASP A 22 -13.68 3.39 12.97
N PRO A 23 -14.27 2.18 13.07
CA PRO A 23 -13.70 0.87 12.74
C PRO A 23 -13.54 0.65 11.23
N LEU A 24 -12.73 -0.35 10.84
CA LEU A 24 -12.53 -0.73 9.44
C LEU A 24 -13.86 -1.17 8.79
N ASP A 25 -14.05 -0.85 7.51
CA ASP A 25 -15.24 -1.20 6.74
C ASP A 25 -15.14 -2.64 6.19
N GLU A 26 -16.05 -3.51 6.63
CA GLU A 26 -16.08 -4.92 6.23
C GLU A 26 -16.23 -5.13 4.71
N ALA A 27 -17.04 -4.33 4.03
CA ALA A 27 -17.24 -4.44 2.59
C ALA A 27 -15.98 -4.02 1.83
N MET A 28 -15.26 -3.01 2.32
CA MET A 28 -13.96 -2.61 1.77
C MET A 28 -12.89 -3.68 2.01
N ILE A 29 -12.87 -4.31 3.18
CA ILE A 29 -11.97 -5.43 3.48
C ILE A 29 -12.20 -6.59 2.51
N GLU A 30 -13.46 -7.00 2.30
CA GLU A 30 -13.80 -8.08 1.37
C GLU A 30 -13.38 -7.75 -0.06
N LYS A 31 -13.71 -6.54 -0.54
CA LYS A 31 -13.30 -6.06 -1.87
C LYS A 31 -11.78 -6.02 -2.02
N GLY A 32 -11.08 -5.48 -1.02
CA GLY A 32 -9.62 -5.41 -0.99
C GLY A 32 -8.97 -6.79 -1.00
N LYS A 33 -9.54 -7.74 -0.27
CA LYS A 33 -9.10 -9.14 -0.28
C LYS A 33 -9.26 -9.78 -1.66
N SER A 34 -10.41 -9.60 -2.32
CA SER A 34 -10.62 -10.13 -3.69
C SER A 34 -9.62 -9.52 -4.68
N ILE A 35 -9.35 -8.22 -4.58
CA ILE A 35 -8.34 -7.56 -5.43
C ILE A 35 -6.95 -8.13 -5.14
N TYR A 36 -6.58 -8.30 -3.86
CA TYR A 36 -5.30 -8.90 -3.48
C TYR A 36 -5.15 -10.30 -4.10
N GLU A 37 -6.15 -11.16 -3.96
CA GLU A 37 -6.13 -12.52 -4.49
C GLU A 37 -5.91 -12.53 -6.01
N LEU A 38 -6.57 -11.63 -6.74
CA LEU A 38 -6.51 -11.58 -8.20
C LEU A 38 -5.26 -10.88 -8.76
N LYS A 39 -4.80 -9.79 -8.14
CA LYS A 39 -3.79 -8.89 -8.73
C LYS A 39 -2.47 -8.82 -7.94
N CYS A 40 -2.45 -9.19 -6.66
CA CYS A 40 -1.29 -8.97 -5.78
C CYS A 40 -0.64 -10.26 -5.27
N SER A 41 -1.44 -11.32 -5.06
CA SER A 41 -1.04 -12.58 -4.40
C SER A 41 0.06 -13.37 -5.13
N ALA A 42 0.20 -13.13 -6.43
CA ALA A 42 1.25 -13.71 -7.26
C ALA A 42 2.65 -13.21 -6.86
N CYS A 43 2.75 -11.96 -6.38
CA CYS A 43 4.01 -11.31 -6.07
C CYS A 43 4.23 -11.07 -4.58
N HIS A 44 3.15 -10.81 -3.83
CA HIS A 44 3.17 -10.47 -2.41
C HIS A 44 2.52 -11.56 -1.56
N LYS A 45 3.03 -11.71 -0.33
CA LYS A 45 2.42 -12.55 0.71
C LYS A 45 1.87 -11.68 1.83
N LEU A 46 0.84 -12.19 2.49
CA LEU A 46 0.24 -11.58 3.70
C LEU A 46 1.16 -11.65 4.92
N THR A 47 2.23 -12.45 4.83
CA THR A 47 3.27 -12.59 5.85
C THR A 47 4.41 -11.60 5.61
N ASP A 48 5.50 -11.73 6.36
CA ASP A 48 6.77 -11.01 6.14
C ASP A 48 7.62 -11.64 5.01
N GLN A 49 7.17 -12.75 4.44
CA GLN A 49 7.91 -13.47 3.42
C GLN A 49 7.94 -12.69 2.10
N ARG A 50 9.16 -12.37 1.64
CA ARG A 50 9.40 -11.88 0.29
C ARG A 50 9.35 -13.01 -0.73
N VAL A 51 8.64 -12.80 -1.84
CA VAL A 51 8.61 -13.73 -2.98
C VAL A 51 9.10 -13.04 -4.24
N VAL A 52 8.29 -12.12 -4.78
CA VAL A 52 8.71 -11.19 -5.82
C VAL A 52 8.76 -9.78 -5.22
N GLY A 53 7.65 -9.37 -4.61
CA GLY A 53 7.57 -8.15 -3.80
C GLY A 53 7.75 -8.44 -2.31
N PRO A 54 7.87 -7.40 -1.47
CA PRO A 54 7.93 -7.52 -0.03
C PRO A 54 6.64 -8.12 0.55
N GLY A 55 6.77 -8.79 1.69
CA GLY A 55 5.62 -9.23 2.48
C GLY A 55 4.83 -8.04 3.03
N TRP A 56 3.53 -8.22 3.25
CA TRP A 56 2.64 -7.16 3.74
C TRP A 56 2.57 -7.06 5.26
N LYS A 57 3.13 -8.03 5.99
CA LYS A 57 3.08 -8.02 7.46
C LYS A 57 3.73 -6.76 8.05
N GLY A 58 2.92 -5.98 8.76
CA GLY A 58 3.33 -4.77 9.45
C GLY A 58 3.61 -3.58 8.53
N ILE A 59 3.26 -3.65 7.24
CA ILE A 59 3.54 -2.56 6.30
C ILE A 59 2.78 -1.29 6.64
N THR A 60 1.57 -1.39 7.16
CA THR A 60 0.75 -0.22 7.57
C THR A 60 1.31 0.48 8.80
N LYS A 61 2.18 -0.19 9.58
CA LYS A 61 2.92 0.37 10.70
C LYS A 61 4.24 1.03 10.26
N GLN A 62 4.77 0.63 9.10
CA GLN A 62 6.06 1.05 8.58
C GLN A 62 5.99 2.16 7.52
N ARG A 63 4.86 2.30 6.83
CA ARG A 63 4.69 3.21 5.70
C ARG A 63 3.42 4.02 5.85
N ASP A 64 3.48 5.26 5.38
CA ASP A 64 2.32 6.13 5.39
C ASP A 64 1.21 5.62 4.44
N PRO A 65 -0.07 5.68 4.83
CA PRO A 65 -1.19 5.29 3.96
C PRO A 65 -1.18 5.97 2.59
N VAL A 66 -0.80 7.25 2.54
CA VAL A 66 -0.70 8.02 1.29
C VAL A 66 0.39 7.45 0.39
N TRP A 67 1.53 7.05 0.98
CA TRP A 67 2.61 6.40 0.24
C TRP A 67 2.19 5.04 -0.33
N ILE A 68 1.54 4.21 0.49
CA ILE A 68 1.04 2.88 0.06
C ILE A 68 0.05 3.03 -1.10
N MET A 69 -0.89 3.97 -0.98
CA MET A 69 -1.87 4.25 -2.01
C MET A 69 -1.21 4.68 -3.33
N ASN A 70 -0.25 5.60 -3.27
CA ASN A 70 0.48 6.04 -4.46
C ASN A 70 1.28 4.90 -5.11
N MET A 71 1.87 4.01 -4.31
CA MET A 71 2.56 2.83 -4.83
C MET A 71 1.61 1.84 -5.53
N ILE A 72 0.36 1.73 -5.07
CA ILE A 72 -0.65 0.85 -5.67
C ILE A 72 -1.17 1.42 -7.00
N VAL A 73 -1.49 2.73 -7.04
CA VAL A 73 -2.13 3.36 -8.22
C VAL A 73 -1.13 3.76 -9.31
N ASP A 74 0.09 4.14 -8.93
CA ASP A 74 1.12 4.60 -9.85
C ASP A 74 2.54 4.22 -9.35
N PRO A 75 2.88 2.91 -9.38
CA PRO A 75 4.21 2.45 -8.97
C PRO A 75 5.32 3.06 -9.85
N ASP A 76 5.01 3.44 -11.09
CA ASP A 76 5.99 3.98 -12.03
C ASP A 76 6.44 5.40 -11.62
N ALA A 77 5.50 6.26 -11.25
CA ALA A 77 5.80 7.58 -10.70
C ALA A 77 6.57 7.49 -9.38
N MET A 78 6.20 6.53 -8.51
CA MET A 78 6.91 6.29 -7.24
C MET A 78 8.35 5.83 -7.49
N LEU A 79 8.56 4.85 -8.36
CA LEU A 79 9.92 4.37 -8.68
C LEU A 79 10.81 5.43 -9.34
N ALA A 80 10.21 6.38 -10.07
CA ALA A 80 10.96 7.46 -10.70
C ALA A 80 11.44 8.51 -9.71
N ASN A 81 10.68 8.78 -8.64
CA ASN A 81 10.86 9.99 -7.86
C ASN A 81 10.95 9.78 -6.33
N ASP A 82 10.54 8.62 -5.80
CA ASP A 82 10.55 8.30 -4.37
C ASP A 82 11.78 7.44 -4.01
N PRO A 83 12.68 7.91 -3.13
CA PRO A 83 13.89 7.17 -2.75
C PRO A 83 13.61 5.81 -2.11
N THR A 84 12.52 5.69 -1.34
CA THR A 84 12.13 4.44 -0.67
C THR A 84 11.71 3.40 -1.69
N ALA A 85 10.91 3.78 -2.69
CA ALA A 85 10.50 2.90 -3.78
C ALA A 85 11.73 2.46 -4.61
N GLN A 86 12.68 3.35 -4.85
CA GLN A 86 13.94 3.03 -5.53
C GLN A 86 14.82 2.06 -4.74
N GLU A 87 14.88 2.18 -3.43
CA GLU A 87 15.59 1.25 -2.56
C GLU A 87 14.92 -0.14 -2.58
N LEU A 88 13.59 -0.18 -2.46
CA LEU A 88 12.82 -1.43 -2.57
C LEU A 88 13.03 -2.10 -3.93
N LEU A 89 13.18 -1.35 -5.02
CA LEU A 89 13.49 -1.90 -6.34
C LEU A 89 14.87 -2.57 -6.38
N LYS A 90 15.87 -2.00 -5.70
CA LYS A 90 17.20 -2.63 -5.58
C LYS A 90 17.16 -3.93 -4.80
N GLU A 91 16.25 -4.04 -3.82
CA GLU A 91 16.08 -5.26 -3.04
C GLU A 91 15.27 -6.34 -3.77
N CYS A 92 14.20 -5.95 -4.45
CA CYS A 92 13.28 -6.87 -5.12
C CYS A 92 13.74 -7.23 -6.53
N LEU A 93 14.61 -6.41 -7.16
CA LEU A 93 15.15 -6.56 -8.52
C LEU A 93 14.09 -6.65 -9.63
N VAL A 94 12.82 -6.45 -9.29
CA VAL A 94 11.67 -6.54 -10.18
C VAL A 94 10.82 -5.29 -9.98
N ARG A 95 10.51 -4.62 -11.09
CA ARG A 95 9.61 -3.47 -11.12
C ARG A 95 8.17 -3.95 -10.94
N MET A 96 7.46 -3.38 -9.96
CA MET A 96 6.02 -3.62 -9.81
C MET A 96 5.28 -2.98 -11.00
N PRO A 97 4.54 -3.76 -11.81
CA PRO A 97 3.76 -3.20 -12.91
C PRO A 97 2.50 -2.52 -12.39
N ASN A 98 2.06 -1.47 -13.07
CA ASN A 98 0.78 -0.82 -12.77
C ASN A 98 -0.39 -1.81 -12.99
N GLN A 99 -1.16 -2.05 -11.93
CA GLN A 99 -2.32 -2.96 -11.93
C GLN A 99 -3.61 -2.32 -12.42
N ASN A 100 -3.52 -1.06 -12.87
CA ASN A 100 -4.61 -0.20 -13.34
C ASN A 100 -5.77 -0.17 -12.34
N LEU A 101 -5.44 -0.01 -11.06
CA LEU A 101 -6.42 0.12 -9.99
C LEU A 101 -6.92 1.56 -9.91
N SER A 102 -8.22 1.73 -9.72
CA SER A 102 -8.79 3.02 -9.35
C SER A 102 -8.40 3.41 -7.93
N ASP A 103 -8.56 4.69 -7.58
CA ASP A 103 -8.28 5.16 -6.22
C ASP A 103 -9.19 4.47 -5.19
N GLU A 104 -10.44 4.17 -5.52
CA GLU A 104 -11.36 3.43 -4.65
C GLU A 104 -10.96 1.97 -4.46
N GLU A 105 -10.51 1.32 -5.53
CA GLU A 105 -10.00 -0.05 -5.47
C GLU A 105 -8.72 -0.11 -4.64
N ALA A 106 -7.80 0.82 -4.85
CA ALA A 106 -6.59 0.95 -4.04
C ALA A 106 -6.93 1.22 -2.56
N ARG A 107 -7.93 2.05 -2.28
CA ARG A 107 -8.39 2.31 -0.91
C ARG A 107 -8.95 1.06 -0.25
N SER A 108 -9.67 0.23 -1.00
CA SER A 108 -10.17 -1.07 -0.52
C SER A 108 -9.00 -2.02 -0.20
N VAL A 109 -7.97 -2.06 -1.06
CA VAL A 109 -6.76 -2.84 -0.80
C VAL A 109 -6.04 -2.35 0.46
N LEU A 110 -5.87 -1.03 0.62
CA LEU A 110 -5.27 -0.45 1.82
C LEU A 110 -6.05 -0.85 3.09
N GLU A 111 -7.39 -0.82 3.06
CA GLU A 111 -8.22 -1.28 4.18
C GLU A 111 -7.92 -2.74 4.54
N PHE A 112 -7.80 -3.60 3.53
CA PHE A 112 -7.44 -4.99 3.71
C PHE A 112 -6.01 -5.16 4.27
N MET A 113 -5.06 -4.30 3.92
CA MET A 113 -3.72 -4.28 4.52
C MET A 113 -3.76 -3.94 6.01
N PHE A 114 -4.58 -2.97 6.42
CA PHE A 114 -4.80 -2.67 7.84
C PHE A 114 -5.44 -3.85 8.57
N PHE A 115 -6.44 -4.48 7.97
CA PHE A 115 -7.06 -5.68 8.53
C PHE A 115 -6.06 -6.85 8.67
N ASN A 116 -5.15 -7.01 7.71
CA ASN A 116 -4.08 -8.01 7.80
C ASN A 116 -3.15 -7.75 8.99
N ASP A 117 -2.75 -6.50 9.19
CA ASP A 117 -1.82 -6.09 10.24
C ASP A 117 -2.46 -5.97 11.63
N ALA A 118 -3.80 -5.89 11.71
CA ALA A 118 -4.58 -5.88 12.94
C ALA A 118 -4.84 -7.30 13.50
N LYS A 119 -4.61 -8.36 12.71
CA LYS A 119 -4.77 -9.76 13.15
C LYS A 119 -3.62 -10.27 14.01
N GLU A 120 -2.53 -9.52 14.12
CA GLU A 120 -1.33 -9.86 14.90
C GLU A 120 -0.95 -8.76 15.89
#